data_AF-A0A8I2D7F7-F1
#
_entry.id   AF-A0A8I2D7F7-F1
#
_cell.length_a   1.000
_cell.length_b   1.000
_cell.length_c   1.000
_cell.angle_alpha   90.00
_cell.angle_beta   90.00
_cell.angle_gamma   90.00
#
_symmetry.space_group_name_H-M   'P 1'
#
loop_
_entity.id
_entity.type
_entity.pdbx_description
1 polymer ?
#
loop_
_entity_poly.entity_id
_entity_poly.type
_entity_poly.pdbx_seq_one_letter_code
_entity_poly.pdbx_strand_id
1 'polypeptide(L)'
;MKKLTFTFIFILSVLTGFGQAKKPVLMVVPSDQYCISRGYKMVFQNQGMTQTLPDYKAALQSDPDLRLVITKMGQIMADRGFPLKDLEQELKNLEQERAESSMLTSSSSGSEMAESPIDALKRVAKADIILDLDFDIKRQGPQKYIVFNLKGLDAYTAKQVTGVAGAGNPSSAASPELLLEEAVLSHMDNFNAGLMRHFDDMFANGREVKVMVKVWANWGQNLESEFGPDSKELSEIIEDWFFDNCVQGRFNLSDASENFMKFEQVRIPMMRTDERGRERAVDTRSFVSDLRKYLNELGVPSKLYLRGLGEAWLILGEK
;
A
#
# COMPACT_ATOMS: atom_id res chain seq x y z
N MET A 1 -56.16 15.79 -41.50
CA MET A 1 -55.00 15.17 -42.17
C MET A 1 -53.73 15.61 -41.46
N LYS A 2 -53.10 14.63 -40.78
CA LYS A 2 -51.69 14.49 -40.37
C LYS A 2 -50.83 15.76 -40.27
N LYS A 3 -50.36 16.04 -39.04
CA LYS A 3 -48.94 16.33 -38.69
C LYS A 3 -48.81 16.40 -37.16
N LEU A 4 -48.78 15.22 -36.52
CA LEU A 4 -48.32 15.08 -35.14
C LEU A 4 -46.82 14.79 -35.24
N THR A 5 -45.99 15.80 -35.00
CA THR A 5 -44.54 15.68 -34.93
C THR A 5 -44.17 14.93 -33.65
N PHE A 6 -43.93 13.63 -33.79
CA PHE A 6 -43.31 12.80 -32.76
C PHE A 6 -41.81 13.10 -32.72
N THR A 7 -41.40 14.01 -31.83
CA THR A 7 -39.98 14.20 -31.50
C THR A 7 -39.58 13.09 -30.53
N PHE A 8 -39.06 12.01 -31.08
CA PHE A 8 -38.46 10.91 -30.32
C PHE A 8 -37.11 11.39 -29.80
N ILE A 9 -37.07 11.96 -28.60
CA ILE A 9 -35.83 12.24 -27.88
C ILE A 9 -35.32 10.88 -27.37
N PHE A 10 -34.46 10.27 -28.17
CA PHE A 10 -33.62 9.14 -27.76
C PHE A 10 -32.50 9.71 -26.89
N ILE A 11 -32.78 9.96 -25.60
CA ILE A 11 -31.72 10.08 -24.60
C ILE A 11 -31.12 8.69 -24.49
N LEU A 12 -30.06 8.49 -25.28
CA LEU A 12 -29.09 7.45 -25.11
C LEU A 12 -28.50 7.64 -23.71
N SER A 13 -29.10 6.98 -22.73
CA SER A 13 -28.46 6.72 -21.45
C SER A 13 -27.23 5.90 -21.76
N VAL A 14 -26.10 6.58 -21.98
CA VAL A 14 -24.78 6.00 -21.83
C VAL A 14 -24.70 5.64 -20.35
N LEU A 15 -25.20 4.45 -20.03
CA LEU A 15 -24.69 3.67 -18.92
C LEU A 15 -23.22 3.45 -19.25
N THR A 16 -22.39 4.44 -18.94
CA THR A 16 -21.00 4.17 -18.60
C THR A 16 -21.11 3.19 -17.46
N GLY A 17 -20.99 1.89 -17.79
CA GLY A 17 -20.65 0.89 -16.81
C GLY A 17 -19.30 1.33 -16.26
N PHE A 18 -19.32 2.15 -15.22
CA PHE A 18 -18.21 2.23 -14.29
C PHE A 18 -18.03 0.80 -13.84
N GLY A 19 -17.06 0.10 -14.45
CA GLY A 19 -16.65 -1.22 -14.02
C GLY A 19 -16.50 -1.13 -12.52
N GLN A 20 -17.22 -1.99 -11.80
CA GLN A 20 -17.30 -1.93 -10.35
C GLN A 20 -15.87 -1.93 -9.82
N ALA A 21 -15.43 -0.76 -9.36
CA ALA A 21 -14.04 -0.51 -9.11
C ALA A 21 -13.58 -1.48 -8.02
N LYS A 22 -12.57 -2.31 -8.33
CA LYS A 22 -12.18 -3.42 -7.44
C LYS A 22 -11.80 -2.84 -6.08
N LYS A 23 -12.61 -3.14 -5.07
CA LYS A 23 -12.35 -2.68 -3.70
C LYS A 23 -10.97 -3.15 -3.24
N PRO A 24 -10.24 -2.31 -2.51
CA PRO A 24 -8.88 -2.62 -2.07
C PRO A 24 -8.89 -3.75 -1.05
N VAL A 25 -7.78 -4.50 -1.04
CA VAL A 25 -7.57 -5.60 -0.09
C VAL A 25 -7.11 -5.04 1.24
N LEU A 26 -7.83 -5.38 2.32
CA LEU A 26 -7.48 -4.95 3.66
C LEU A 26 -6.81 -6.10 4.43
N MET A 27 -5.96 -5.74 5.38
CA MET A 27 -5.37 -6.68 6.34
C MET A 27 -5.43 -6.06 7.72
N VAL A 28 -5.93 -6.82 8.69
CA VAL A 28 -5.96 -6.41 10.09
C VAL A 28 -4.67 -6.85 10.77
N VAL A 29 -3.98 -5.93 11.44
CA VAL A 29 -2.68 -6.15 12.07
C VAL A 29 -2.70 -5.56 13.48
N PRO A 30 -2.24 -6.29 14.52
CA PRO A 30 -2.02 -5.70 15.83
C PRO A 30 -0.94 -4.61 15.76
N SER A 31 -1.13 -3.52 16.49
CA SER A 31 -0.16 -2.43 16.54
C SER A 31 1.16 -2.89 17.14
N ASP A 32 2.26 -2.27 16.71
CA ASP A 32 3.59 -2.51 17.28
C ASP A 32 3.58 -2.28 18.80
N GLN A 33 2.87 -1.24 19.23
CA GLN A 33 2.70 -0.89 20.63
C GLN A 33 1.96 -1.98 21.41
N TYR A 34 0.90 -2.56 20.84
CA TYR A 34 0.16 -3.68 21.45
C TYR A 34 1.08 -4.86 21.69
N CYS A 35 1.83 -5.27 20.65
CA CYS A 35 2.76 -6.38 20.73
C CYS A 35 3.86 -6.13 21.77
N ILE A 36 4.53 -4.97 21.69
CA ILE A 36 5.67 -4.65 22.57
C ILE A 36 5.24 -4.51 24.03
N SER A 37 4.10 -3.86 24.29
CA SER A 37 3.60 -3.64 25.66
C SER A 37 3.18 -4.92 26.37
N ARG A 38 2.71 -5.93 25.63
CA ARG A 38 2.35 -7.27 26.16
C ARG A 38 3.49 -8.28 26.13
N GLY A 39 4.70 -7.86 25.75
CA GLY A 39 5.89 -8.70 25.73
C GLY A 39 6.06 -9.57 24.49
N TYR A 40 5.20 -9.42 23.47
CA TYR A 40 5.36 -10.03 22.15
C TYR A 40 6.39 -9.24 21.35
N LYS A 41 7.67 -9.40 21.70
CA LYS A 41 8.78 -8.66 21.11
C LYS A 41 9.99 -9.53 20.86
N MET A 42 10.67 -9.25 19.77
CA MET A 42 11.98 -9.78 19.43
C MET A 42 13.05 -8.73 19.73
N VAL A 43 14.16 -9.14 20.35
CA VAL A 43 15.27 -8.26 20.69
C VAL A 43 16.49 -8.66 19.87
N PHE A 44 17.02 -7.70 19.11
CA PHE A 44 18.20 -7.89 18.27
C PHE A 44 19.33 -6.99 18.76
N GLN A 45 20.54 -7.54 18.82
CA GLN A 45 21.74 -6.73 19.00
C GLN A 45 22.35 -6.44 17.63
N ASN A 46 22.37 -5.17 17.26
CA ASN A 46 22.97 -4.73 16.01
C ASN A 46 24.00 -3.64 16.30
N GLN A 47 25.28 -3.97 16.11
CA GLN A 47 26.42 -3.05 16.30
C GLN A 47 26.40 -2.30 17.65
N GLY A 48 26.11 -3.01 18.75
CA GLY A 48 26.07 -2.43 20.10
C GLY A 48 24.78 -1.71 20.48
N MET A 49 23.81 -1.56 19.57
CA MET A 49 22.47 -1.06 19.87
C MET A 49 21.46 -2.22 19.98
N THR A 50 20.66 -2.18 21.04
CA THR A 50 19.54 -3.12 21.21
C THR A 50 18.32 -2.59 20.46
N GLN A 51 17.92 -3.26 19.40
CA GLN A 51 16.69 -2.97 18.66
C GLN A 51 15.58 -3.92 19.11
N THR A 52 14.40 -3.37 19.39
CA THR A 52 13.20 -4.13 19.77
C THR A 52 12.20 -4.06 18.63
N LEU A 53 11.75 -5.21 18.14
CA LEU A 53 10.74 -5.32 17.09
C LEU A 53 9.52 -6.11 17.60
N PRO A 54 8.30 -5.82 17.12
CA PRO A 54 7.11 -6.58 17.49
C PRO A 54 7.17 -8.01 16.92
N ASP A 55 6.74 -8.99 17.73
CA ASP A 55 6.55 -10.37 17.28
C ASP A 55 5.05 -10.62 17.05
N TYR A 56 4.57 -10.33 15.84
CA TYR A 56 3.17 -10.52 15.49
C TYR A 56 2.76 -12.00 15.52
N LYS A 57 3.67 -12.92 15.22
CA LYS A 57 3.39 -14.36 15.27
C LYS A 57 3.13 -14.80 16.69
N ALA A 58 4.00 -14.42 17.63
CA ALA A 58 3.80 -14.73 19.04
C ALA A 58 2.50 -14.13 19.57
N ALA A 59 2.16 -12.90 19.17
CA ALA A 59 0.91 -12.25 19.56
C ALA A 59 -0.32 -13.03 19.07
N LEU A 60 -0.37 -13.39 17.79
CA LEU A 60 -1.49 -14.13 17.20
C LEU A 60 -1.65 -15.55 17.77
N GLN A 61 -0.55 -16.19 18.14
CA GLN A 61 -0.56 -17.55 18.68
C GLN A 61 -0.88 -17.61 20.18
N SER A 62 -0.55 -16.56 20.93
CA SER A 62 -0.59 -16.57 22.40
C SER A 62 -1.75 -15.77 23.00
N ASP A 63 -2.38 -14.88 22.24
CA ASP A 63 -3.44 -13.99 22.72
C ASP A 63 -4.80 -14.35 22.06
N PRO A 64 -5.65 -15.13 22.73
CA PRO A 64 -6.97 -15.51 22.21
C PRO A 64 -7.89 -14.31 21.99
N ASP A 65 -7.80 -13.29 22.84
CA ASP A 65 -8.61 -12.09 22.76
C ASP A 65 -8.23 -11.32 21.49
N LEU A 66 -6.93 -11.11 21.25
CA LEU A 66 -6.45 -10.47 20.02
C LEU A 66 -6.97 -11.18 18.77
N ARG A 67 -6.80 -12.50 18.70
CA ARG A 67 -7.22 -13.29 17.52
C ARG A 67 -8.71 -13.14 17.26
N LEU A 68 -9.51 -13.11 18.31
CA LEU A 68 -10.94 -12.88 18.18
C LEU A 68 -11.25 -11.49 17.64
N VAL A 69 -10.61 -10.43 18.15
CA VAL A 69 -10.83 -9.06 17.66
C VAL A 69 -10.48 -8.94 16.19
N ILE A 70 -9.34 -9.51 15.78
CA ILE A 70 -8.92 -9.54 14.37
C ILE A 70 -9.96 -10.25 13.51
N THR A 71 -10.46 -11.41 13.95
CA THR A 71 -11.49 -12.17 13.24
C THR A 71 -12.79 -11.38 13.10
N LYS A 72 -13.24 -10.75 14.20
CA LYS A 72 -14.46 -9.95 14.22
C LYS A 72 -14.36 -8.70 13.36
N MET A 73 -13.23 -7.99 13.45
CA MET A 73 -12.98 -6.85 12.58
C MET A 73 -12.93 -7.28 11.11
N GLY A 74 -12.32 -8.44 10.83
CA GLY A 74 -12.41 -9.07 9.52
C GLY A 74 -13.86 -9.27 9.07
N GLN A 75 -14.70 -9.93 9.87
CA GLN A 75 -16.12 -10.14 9.52
C GLN A 75 -16.85 -8.83 9.21
N ILE A 76 -16.70 -7.81 10.07
CA ILE A 76 -17.32 -6.49 9.87
C ILE A 76 -16.88 -5.86 8.55
N MET A 77 -15.61 -5.96 8.19
CA MET A 77 -15.10 -5.39 6.94
C MET A 77 -15.50 -6.22 5.70
N ALA A 78 -15.56 -7.54 5.83
CA ALA A 78 -16.05 -8.45 4.79
C ALA A 78 -17.54 -8.20 4.48
N ASP A 79 -18.36 -7.98 5.51
CA ASP A 79 -19.79 -7.65 5.36
C ASP A 79 -20.00 -6.32 4.60
N ARG A 80 -19.05 -5.40 4.70
CA ARG A 80 -19.03 -4.14 3.91
C ARG A 80 -18.47 -4.33 2.49
N GLY A 81 -18.14 -5.57 2.12
CA GLY A 81 -17.70 -6.00 0.80
C GLY A 81 -16.22 -5.77 0.54
N PHE A 82 -15.39 -5.59 1.57
CA PHE A 82 -13.94 -5.49 1.39
C PHE A 82 -13.31 -6.90 1.33
N PRO A 83 -12.46 -7.19 0.32
CA PRO A 83 -11.66 -8.39 0.34
C PRO A 83 -10.60 -8.31 1.44
N LEU A 84 -10.38 -9.41 2.15
CA LEU A 84 -9.48 -9.47 3.29
C LEU A 84 -8.34 -10.45 3.06
N LYS A 85 -7.18 -10.10 3.61
CA LYS A 85 -6.07 -11.01 3.81
C LYS A 85 -5.86 -11.24 5.29
N ASP A 86 -5.79 -12.52 5.64
CA ASP A 86 -5.51 -12.96 6.99
C ASP A 86 -4.00 -12.89 7.26
N LEU A 87 -3.62 -12.17 8.32
CA LEU A 87 -2.23 -11.98 8.69
C LEU A 87 -1.57 -13.30 9.11
N GLU A 88 -2.27 -14.17 9.84
CA GLU A 88 -1.73 -15.44 10.31
C GLU A 88 -1.40 -16.37 9.13
N GLN A 89 -2.31 -16.45 8.15
CA GLN A 89 -2.12 -17.22 6.93
C GLN A 89 -1.01 -16.64 6.05
N GLU A 90 -0.89 -15.32 5.92
CA GLU A 90 0.20 -14.70 5.16
C GLU A 90 1.57 -14.92 5.83
N LEU A 91 1.65 -14.83 7.16
CA LEU A 91 2.87 -15.18 7.91
C LEU A 91 3.24 -16.65 7.72
N LYS A 92 2.26 -17.56 7.76
CA LYS A 92 2.49 -18.99 7.53
C LYS A 92 2.94 -19.30 6.10
N ASN A 93 2.30 -18.68 5.11
CA ASN A 93 2.70 -18.80 3.70
C ASN A 93 4.14 -18.32 3.52
N LEU A 94 4.51 -17.21 4.16
CA LEU A 94 5.84 -16.65 4.08
C LEU A 94 6.89 -17.57 4.74
N GLU A 95 6.57 -18.23 5.84
CA GLU A 95 7.44 -19.26 6.44
C GLU A 95 7.58 -20.49 5.54
N GLN A 96 6.47 -20.95 4.96
CA GLN A 96 6.49 -22.08 4.04
C GLN A 96 7.31 -21.76 2.79
N GLU A 97 7.11 -20.60 2.18
CA GLU A 97 7.90 -20.18 1.02
C GLU A 97 9.38 -19.99 1.37
N ARG A 98 9.73 -19.51 2.58
CA ARG A 98 11.12 -19.46 3.05
C ARG A 98 11.72 -20.85 3.19
N ALA A 99 10.97 -21.79 3.77
CA ALA A 99 11.39 -23.19 3.90
C ALA A 99 11.57 -23.84 2.52
N GLU A 100 10.60 -23.67 1.62
CA GLU A 100 10.66 -24.16 0.24
C GLU A 100 11.83 -23.55 -0.53
N SER A 101 12.02 -22.22 -0.47
CA SER A 101 13.14 -21.55 -1.12
C SER A 101 14.50 -22.00 -0.59
N SER A 102 14.61 -22.34 0.70
CA SER A 102 15.83 -22.92 1.28
C SER A 102 16.09 -24.36 0.87
N MET A 103 15.06 -25.07 0.39
CA MET A 103 15.13 -26.47 -0.06
C MET A 103 15.21 -26.60 -1.59
N LEU A 104 14.89 -25.55 -2.35
CA LEU A 104 14.93 -25.53 -3.80
C LEU A 104 16.37 -25.29 -4.30
N THR A 105 17.06 -26.39 -4.62
CA THR A 105 18.29 -26.37 -5.41
C THR A 105 17.98 -26.68 -6.88
N SER A 106 18.62 -25.96 -7.80
CA SER A 106 18.46 -26.18 -9.24
C SER A 106 18.85 -27.61 -9.62
N SER A 107 17.92 -28.38 -10.20
CA SER A 107 18.17 -29.74 -10.66
C SER A 107 19.16 -29.85 -11.84
N SER A 108 19.48 -28.72 -12.50
CA SER A 108 20.41 -28.67 -13.63
C SER A 108 21.79 -28.08 -13.30
N SER A 109 21.89 -27.24 -12.26
CA SER A 109 23.13 -26.50 -11.94
C SER A 109 23.56 -26.58 -10.47
N GLY A 110 22.77 -27.20 -9.59
CA GLY A 110 23.02 -27.22 -8.14
C GLY A 110 23.00 -25.85 -7.47
N SER A 111 22.62 -24.80 -8.20
CA SER A 111 22.57 -23.42 -7.70
C SER A 111 21.34 -23.23 -6.82
N GLU A 112 21.54 -22.61 -5.65
CA GLU A 112 20.46 -22.15 -4.79
C GLU A 112 19.63 -21.08 -5.52
N MET A 113 18.33 -21.00 -5.22
CA MET A 113 17.54 -19.85 -5.64
C MET A 113 18.15 -18.57 -5.06
N ALA A 114 18.62 -17.69 -5.94
CA ALA A 114 19.14 -16.39 -5.55
C ALA A 114 17.98 -15.51 -5.04
N GLU A 115 17.74 -15.55 -3.74
CA GLU A 115 16.87 -14.60 -3.06
C GLU A 115 17.74 -13.54 -2.37
N SER A 116 17.58 -12.27 -2.73
CA SER A 116 18.19 -11.20 -1.94
C SER A 116 17.50 -11.14 -0.58
N PRO A 117 18.23 -10.93 0.54
CA PRO A 117 17.61 -10.66 1.85
C PRO A 117 16.58 -9.53 1.83
N ILE A 118 16.68 -8.65 0.84
CA ILE A 118 15.77 -7.53 0.57
C ILE A 118 14.46 -8.01 -0.08
N ASP A 119 14.49 -9.02 -0.95
CA ASP A 119 13.30 -9.58 -1.60
C ASP A 119 12.45 -10.36 -0.59
N ALA A 120 13.11 -11.00 0.39
CA ALA A 120 12.48 -11.64 1.54
C ALA A 120 11.72 -10.65 2.44
N LEU A 121 12.23 -9.42 2.55
CA LEU A 121 11.63 -8.36 3.37
C LEU A 121 10.43 -7.69 2.67
N LYS A 122 10.49 -7.52 1.34
CA LYS A 122 9.40 -6.93 0.53
C LYS A 122 8.14 -7.78 0.46
N ARG A 123 8.24 -9.06 0.84
CA ARG A 123 7.15 -10.03 0.75
C ARG A 123 6.05 -9.85 1.81
N VAL A 124 6.34 -9.09 2.87
CA VAL A 124 5.62 -9.13 4.16
C VAL A 124 4.26 -8.42 4.16
N ALA A 125 3.94 -7.54 3.19
CA ALA A 125 2.64 -6.84 3.20
C ALA A 125 2.08 -6.65 1.77
N LYS A 126 1.25 -7.59 1.32
CA LYS A 126 0.51 -7.52 0.03
C LYS A 126 -0.96 -7.10 0.21
N ALA A 127 -1.25 -6.28 1.20
CA ALA A 127 -2.54 -5.62 1.35
C ALA A 127 -2.44 -4.19 0.82
N ASP A 128 -3.55 -3.63 0.32
CA ASP A 128 -3.58 -2.24 -0.11
C ASP A 128 -3.70 -1.30 1.09
N ILE A 129 -4.46 -1.68 2.11
CA ILE A 129 -4.59 -0.95 3.38
C ILE A 129 -4.32 -1.88 4.57
N ILE A 130 -3.52 -1.42 5.51
CA ILE A 130 -3.27 -2.06 6.80
C ILE A 130 -4.16 -1.41 7.85
N LEU A 131 -4.97 -2.22 8.54
CA LEU A 131 -5.79 -1.82 9.67
C LEU A 131 -4.98 -2.10 10.95
N ASP A 132 -4.27 -1.09 11.42
CA ASP A 132 -3.43 -1.10 12.62
C ASP A 132 -4.33 -0.94 13.87
N LEU A 133 -4.39 -1.98 14.68
CA LEU A 133 -5.28 -2.12 15.83
C LEU A 133 -4.52 -2.14 17.15
N ASP A 134 -4.88 -1.25 18.06
CA ASP A 134 -4.49 -1.26 19.45
C ASP A 134 -5.74 -1.29 20.34
N PHE A 135 -5.73 -2.11 21.39
CA PHE A 135 -6.82 -2.14 22.37
C PHE A 135 -6.35 -2.56 23.76
N ASP A 136 -7.08 -2.09 24.76
CA ASP A 136 -6.86 -2.40 26.16
C ASP A 136 -8.20 -2.59 26.89
N ILE A 137 -8.24 -3.59 27.78
CA ILE A 137 -9.42 -3.91 28.57
C ILE A 137 -9.28 -3.22 29.91
N LYS A 138 -10.05 -2.14 30.10
CA LYS A 138 -10.05 -1.35 31.32
C LYS A 138 -11.20 -1.76 32.24
N ARG A 139 -11.05 -1.40 33.51
CA ARG A 139 -12.02 -1.69 34.56
C ARG A 139 -12.47 -0.41 35.24
N GLN A 140 -13.77 -0.26 35.41
CA GLN A 140 -14.41 0.80 36.20
C GLN A 140 -15.30 0.14 37.26
N GLY A 141 -14.77 -0.01 38.48
CA GLY A 141 -15.48 -0.72 39.55
C GLY A 141 -15.75 -2.20 39.17
N PRO A 142 -16.99 -2.70 39.25
CA PRO A 142 -17.33 -4.05 38.80
C PRO A 142 -17.44 -4.18 37.26
N GLN A 143 -17.49 -3.06 36.53
CA GLN A 143 -17.67 -3.05 35.08
C GLN A 143 -16.33 -3.10 34.35
N LYS A 144 -16.31 -3.74 33.19
CA LYS A 144 -15.20 -3.72 32.24
C LYS A 144 -15.63 -2.95 31.00
N TYR A 145 -14.69 -2.28 30.37
CA TYR A 145 -14.88 -1.57 29.11
C TYR A 145 -13.58 -1.63 28.33
N ILE A 146 -13.65 -1.28 27.05
CA ILE A 146 -12.51 -1.43 26.16
C ILE A 146 -12.17 -0.10 25.56
N VAL A 147 -10.90 0.25 25.61
CA VAL A 147 -10.36 1.40 24.90
C VAL A 147 -9.61 0.86 23.70
N PHE A 148 -9.85 1.43 22.53
CA PHE A 148 -9.18 1.00 21.31
C PHE A 148 -8.76 2.19 20.46
N ASN A 149 -7.81 1.93 19.59
CA ASN A 149 -7.32 2.83 18.57
C ASN A 149 -7.11 2.02 17.29
N LEU A 150 -7.79 2.43 16.22
CA LEU A 150 -7.77 1.78 14.93
C LEU A 150 -7.34 2.79 13.87
N LYS A 151 -6.29 2.46 13.11
CA LYS A 151 -5.80 3.29 12.00
C LYS A 151 -5.83 2.50 10.70
N GLY A 152 -6.34 3.12 9.65
CA GLY A 152 -6.19 2.62 8.28
C GLY A 152 -4.97 3.27 7.65
N LEU A 153 -3.92 2.50 7.40
CA LEU A 153 -2.67 2.93 6.79
C LEU A 153 -2.63 2.46 5.34
N ASP A 154 -2.34 3.36 4.40
CA ASP A 154 -2.12 3.01 3.01
C ASP A 154 -0.74 2.36 2.85
N ALA A 155 -0.70 1.10 2.39
CA ALA A 155 0.53 0.34 2.24
C ALA A 155 1.48 0.94 1.18
N TYR A 156 0.98 1.77 0.27
CA TYR A 156 1.77 2.40 -0.78
C TYR A 156 2.48 3.65 -0.26
N THR A 157 1.79 4.50 0.49
CA THR A 157 2.32 5.81 0.92
C THR A 157 2.80 5.82 2.37
N ALA A 158 2.44 4.81 3.15
CA ALA A 158 2.53 4.76 4.61
C ALA A 158 1.76 5.89 5.32
N LYS A 159 0.81 6.54 4.64
CA LYS A 159 -0.02 7.59 5.22
C LYS A 159 -1.20 6.99 5.97
N GLN A 160 -1.59 7.63 7.07
CA GLN A 160 -2.86 7.35 7.72
C GLN A 160 -3.99 7.92 6.89
N VAL A 161 -4.85 7.03 6.41
CA VAL A 161 -6.02 7.32 5.58
C VAL A 161 -7.23 7.66 6.45
N THR A 162 -7.41 6.89 7.51
CA THR A 162 -8.51 7.04 8.45
C THR A 162 -8.03 6.59 9.83
N GLY A 163 -8.68 7.08 10.87
CA GLY A 163 -8.38 6.68 12.22
C GLY A 163 -9.57 6.90 13.12
N VAL A 164 -9.74 6.01 14.09
CA VAL A 164 -10.74 6.15 15.12
C VAL A 164 -10.18 5.62 16.44
N ALA A 165 -10.38 6.38 17.51
CA ALA A 165 -10.06 5.95 18.85
C ALA A 165 -11.27 6.21 19.73
N GLY A 166 -11.53 5.32 20.67
CA GLY A 166 -12.74 5.37 21.46
C GLY A 166 -12.73 4.39 22.61
N ALA A 167 -13.83 4.43 23.37
CA ALA A 167 -14.09 3.49 24.44
C ALA A 167 -15.48 2.88 24.27
N GLY A 168 -15.60 1.57 24.44
CA GLY A 168 -16.88 0.89 24.54
C GLY A 168 -17.64 1.23 25.81
N ASN A 169 -18.92 0.91 25.83
CA ASN A 169 -19.75 1.11 27.02
C ASN A 169 -19.34 0.14 28.14
N PRO A 170 -19.19 0.60 29.39
CA PRO A 170 -18.91 -0.29 30.51
C PRO A 170 -20.01 -1.31 30.77
N SER A 171 -19.65 -2.57 30.94
CA SER A 171 -20.57 -3.65 31.30
C SER A 171 -19.97 -4.57 32.35
N SER A 172 -20.83 -5.06 33.25
CA SER A 172 -20.48 -6.08 34.25
C SER A 172 -20.91 -7.49 33.83
N ALA A 173 -21.73 -7.61 32.78
CA ALA A 173 -22.33 -8.86 32.33
C ALA A 173 -21.85 -9.30 30.94
N ALA A 174 -21.40 -8.34 30.11
CA ALA A 174 -20.88 -8.65 28.79
C ALA A 174 -19.51 -9.32 28.91
N SER A 175 -19.30 -10.34 28.07
CA SER A 175 -17.99 -10.95 27.93
C SER A 175 -17.04 -9.95 27.22
N PRO A 176 -15.70 -10.05 27.43
CA PRO A 176 -14.74 -9.16 26.77
C PRO A 176 -14.92 -9.10 25.25
N GLU A 177 -15.31 -10.20 24.65
CA GLU A 177 -15.59 -10.36 23.23
C GLU A 177 -16.76 -9.48 22.75
N LEU A 178 -17.85 -9.44 23.53
CA LEU A 178 -19.02 -8.62 23.20
C LEU A 178 -18.72 -7.14 23.41
N LEU A 179 -17.95 -6.80 24.45
CA LEU A 179 -17.48 -5.44 24.68
C LEU A 179 -16.59 -4.93 23.53
N LEU A 180 -15.75 -5.81 22.96
CA LEU A 180 -14.91 -5.49 21.80
C LEU A 180 -15.77 -5.19 20.58
N GLU A 181 -16.76 -6.05 20.33
CA GLU A 181 -17.67 -5.93 19.20
C GLU A 181 -18.48 -4.64 19.27
N GLU A 182 -19.10 -4.34 20.41
CA GLU A 182 -19.88 -3.12 20.61
C GLU A 182 -19.02 -1.85 20.47
N ALA A 183 -17.81 -1.85 21.07
CA ALA A 183 -16.89 -0.73 20.99
C ALA A 183 -16.51 -0.43 19.54
N VAL A 184 -16.12 -1.46 18.78
CA VAL A 184 -15.69 -1.31 17.39
C VAL A 184 -16.85 -0.91 16.48
N LEU A 185 -18.01 -1.57 16.60
CA LEU A 185 -19.20 -1.29 15.77
C LEU A 185 -19.68 0.16 15.93
N SER A 186 -19.69 0.69 17.15
CA SER A 186 -20.15 2.05 17.43
C SER A 186 -19.33 3.15 16.72
N HIS A 187 -18.12 2.81 16.30
CA HIS A 187 -17.14 3.72 15.70
C HIS A 187 -16.82 3.37 14.23
N MET A 188 -17.33 2.25 13.73
CA MET A 188 -16.96 1.70 12.43
C MET A 188 -17.57 2.47 11.25
N ASP A 189 -18.76 3.06 11.40
CA ASP A 189 -19.40 3.79 10.30
C ASP A 189 -18.55 5.01 9.87
N ASN A 190 -18.03 5.76 10.85
CA ASN A 190 -17.13 6.89 10.57
C ASN A 190 -15.81 6.43 9.96
N PHE A 191 -15.26 5.31 10.46
CA PHE A 191 -14.03 4.73 9.95
C PHE A 191 -14.17 4.31 8.48
N ASN A 192 -15.25 3.59 8.14
CA ASN A 192 -15.57 3.16 6.79
C ASN A 192 -15.86 4.33 5.86
N ALA A 193 -16.54 5.38 6.32
CA ALA A 193 -16.72 6.59 5.54
C ALA A 193 -15.38 7.25 5.19
N GLY A 194 -14.40 7.20 6.10
CA GLY A 194 -13.02 7.63 5.85
C GLY A 194 -12.32 6.78 4.78
N LEU A 195 -12.43 5.46 4.86
CA LEU A 195 -11.89 4.54 3.85
C LEU A 195 -12.50 4.79 2.47
N MET A 196 -13.82 4.89 2.38
CA MET A 196 -14.52 5.12 1.12
C MET A 196 -14.09 6.42 0.46
N ARG A 197 -13.98 7.51 1.23
CA ARG A 197 -13.47 8.80 0.72
C ARG A 197 -12.09 8.70 0.10
N HIS A 198 -11.19 7.94 0.72
CA HIS A 198 -9.85 7.70 0.17
C HIS A 198 -9.87 6.88 -1.11
N PHE A 199 -10.73 5.87 -1.19
CA PHE A 199 -10.85 5.05 -2.38
C PHE A 199 -11.47 5.81 -3.54
N ASP A 200 -12.50 6.61 -3.28
CA ASP A 200 -13.11 7.48 -4.28
C ASP A 200 -12.08 8.49 -4.83
N ASP A 201 -11.24 9.07 -3.96
CA ASP A 201 -10.11 9.91 -4.38
C ASP A 201 -9.09 9.12 -5.23
N MET A 202 -8.73 7.90 -4.83
CA MET A 202 -7.79 7.05 -5.57
C MET A 202 -8.33 6.67 -6.96
N PHE A 203 -9.63 6.43 -7.09
CA PHE A 203 -10.25 6.13 -8.39
C PHE A 203 -10.37 7.37 -9.27
N ALA A 204 -10.74 8.52 -8.69
CA ALA A 204 -10.94 9.75 -9.45
C ALA A 204 -9.62 10.43 -9.84
N ASN A 205 -8.66 10.46 -8.92
CA ASN A 205 -7.42 11.22 -9.03
C ASN A 205 -6.18 10.34 -9.17
N GLY A 206 -6.33 9.02 -9.25
CA GLY A 206 -5.21 8.09 -9.34
C GLY A 206 -4.60 7.73 -7.99
N ARG A 207 -3.81 6.66 -8.00
CA ARG A 207 -3.08 6.17 -6.82
C ARG A 207 -1.86 7.03 -6.56
N GLU A 208 -1.64 7.32 -5.28
CA GLU A 208 -0.47 8.06 -4.85
C GLU A 208 0.74 7.13 -4.67
N VAL A 209 1.88 7.50 -5.25
CA VAL A 209 3.16 6.80 -5.11
C VAL A 209 4.30 7.77 -4.86
N LYS A 210 5.46 7.22 -4.49
CA LYS A 210 6.74 7.95 -4.34
C LYS A 210 7.73 7.43 -5.38
N VAL A 211 8.40 8.35 -6.05
CA VAL A 211 9.45 8.01 -7.02
C VAL A 211 10.72 8.78 -6.66
N MET A 212 11.83 8.07 -6.58
CA MET A 212 13.14 8.64 -6.30
C MET A 212 14.05 8.40 -7.50
N VAL A 213 14.52 9.46 -8.13
CA VAL A 213 15.55 9.38 -9.17
C VAL A 213 16.90 9.63 -8.50
N LYS A 214 17.88 8.78 -8.78
CA LYS A 214 19.25 8.92 -8.26
C LYS A 214 20.26 8.73 -9.37
N VAL A 215 21.41 9.37 -9.25
CA VAL A 215 22.52 9.22 -10.19
C VAL A 215 23.64 8.38 -9.59
N TRP A 216 24.22 7.48 -10.38
CA TRP A 216 25.45 6.80 -10.02
C TRP A 216 26.65 7.76 -10.11
N ALA A 217 27.47 7.79 -9.06
CA ALA A 217 28.63 8.70 -8.99
C ALA A 217 29.66 8.49 -10.12
N ASN A 218 29.74 7.28 -10.69
CA ASN A 218 30.66 6.92 -11.76
C ASN A 218 30.08 7.10 -13.18
N TRP A 219 28.85 7.61 -13.33
CA TRP A 219 28.23 7.76 -14.65
C TRP A 219 28.90 8.86 -15.49
N GLY A 220 29.41 9.92 -14.85
CA GLY A 220 30.03 11.06 -15.53
C GLY A 220 29.03 12.07 -16.12
N GLN A 221 27.74 11.80 -16.00
CA GLN A 221 26.64 12.74 -16.26
C GLN A 221 25.77 12.85 -14.99
N ASN A 222 24.95 13.89 -14.92
CA ASN A 222 24.08 14.20 -13.79
C ASN A 222 22.71 14.70 -14.30
N LEU A 223 21.84 15.14 -13.38
CA LEU A 223 20.50 15.62 -13.73
C LEU A 223 20.49 16.99 -14.42
N GLU A 224 21.58 17.74 -14.35
CA GLU A 224 21.76 19.03 -15.06
C GLU A 224 22.38 18.82 -16.46
N SER A 225 22.71 17.58 -16.83
CA SER A 225 23.24 17.28 -18.15
C SER A 225 22.13 17.38 -19.21
N GLU A 226 22.45 17.94 -20.37
CA GLU A 226 21.49 18.13 -21.47
C GLU A 226 21.34 16.87 -22.34
N PHE A 227 20.10 16.55 -22.70
CA PHE A 227 19.77 15.43 -23.59
C PHE A 227 18.71 15.81 -24.62
N GLY A 228 18.60 14.97 -25.66
CA GLY A 228 17.59 15.11 -26.71
C GLY A 228 17.93 16.17 -27.76
N PRO A 229 17.02 16.38 -28.74
CA PRO A 229 17.23 17.31 -29.85
C PRO A 229 17.19 18.79 -29.44
N ASP A 230 16.50 19.09 -28.33
CA ASP A 230 16.30 20.46 -27.85
C ASP A 230 17.32 20.88 -26.78
N SER A 231 18.31 20.03 -26.47
CA SER A 231 19.34 20.32 -25.45
C SER A 231 18.73 20.68 -24.08
N LYS A 232 17.67 19.97 -23.67
CA LYS A 232 17.01 20.19 -22.38
C LYS A 232 17.74 19.46 -21.25
N GLU A 233 17.76 20.04 -20.05
CA GLU A 233 18.30 19.38 -18.87
C GLU A 233 17.51 18.09 -18.55
N LEU A 234 18.21 17.07 -18.04
CA LEU A 234 17.60 15.79 -17.70
C LEU A 234 16.53 15.91 -16.60
N SER A 235 16.75 16.81 -15.64
CA SER A 235 15.77 17.21 -14.62
C SER A 235 14.45 17.65 -15.26
N GLU A 236 14.50 18.60 -16.20
CA GLU A 236 13.34 19.12 -16.93
C GLU A 236 12.66 18.03 -17.76
N ILE A 237 13.44 17.19 -18.45
CA ILE A 237 12.92 16.07 -19.23
C ILE A 237 12.13 15.09 -18.35
N ILE A 238 12.62 14.81 -17.14
CA ILE A 238 11.94 13.93 -16.19
C ILE A 238 10.66 14.60 -15.68
N GLU A 239 10.69 15.89 -15.35
CA GLU A 239 9.50 16.63 -14.91
C GLU A 239 8.41 16.70 -15.99
N ASP A 240 8.77 17.01 -17.23
CA ASP A 240 7.87 17.00 -18.39
C ASP A 240 7.21 15.62 -18.53
N TRP A 241 8.00 14.54 -18.37
CA TRP A 241 7.47 13.19 -18.40
C TRP A 241 6.46 12.93 -17.27
N PHE A 242 6.71 13.39 -16.05
CA PHE A 242 5.74 13.26 -14.95
C PHE A 242 4.47 14.07 -15.22
N PHE A 243 4.58 15.27 -15.80
CA PHE A 243 3.44 16.09 -16.16
C PHE A 243 2.52 15.39 -17.16
N ASP A 244 3.09 14.76 -18.18
CA ASP A 244 2.33 14.07 -19.23
C ASP A 244 1.73 12.74 -18.77
N ASN A 245 2.40 12.05 -17.84
CA ASN A 245 2.03 10.68 -17.45
C ASN A 245 1.24 10.58 -16.14
N CYS A 246 1.22 11.63 -15.31
CA CYS A 246 0.41 11.66 -14.10
C CYS A 246 -1.04 12.05 -14.38
N VAL A 247 -1.95 11.54 -13.55
CA VAL A 247 -3.37 11.90 -13.62
C VAL A 247 -3.51 13.40 -13.39
N GLN A 248 -3.99 14.11 -14.41
CA GLN A 248 -4.11 15.58 -14.41
C GLN A 248 -2.78 16.30 -14.14
N GLY A 249 -1.64 15.71 -14.48
CA GLY A 249 -0.31 16.29 -14.22
C GLY A 249 0.00 16.45 -12.73
N ARG A 250 -0.67 15.70 -11.85
CA ARG A 250 -0.51 15.84 -10.39
C ARG A 250 0.70 15.04 -9.89
N PHE A 251 1.77 15.74 -9.59
CA PHE A 251 2.94 15.24 -8.87
C PHE A 251 3.53 16.36 -8.00
N ASN A 252 4.36 16.01 -7.03
CA ASN A 252 5.07 16.98 -6.21
C ASN A 252 6.57 16.65 -6.19
N LEU A 253 7.40 17.53 -6.76
CA LEU A 253 8.85 17.46 -6.60
C LEU A 253 9.23 18.06 -5.25
N SER A 254 9.47 17.19 -4.26
CA SER A 254 9.69 17.59 -2.87
C SER A 254 11.11 18.09 -2.61
N ASP A 255 12.09 17.55 -3.32
CA ASP A 255 13.52 17.86 -3.17
C ASP A 255 14.26 17.45 -4.43
N ALA A 256 15.26 18.23 -4.84
CA ALA A 256 16.04 17.98 -6.05
C ALA A 256 17.44 18.59 -5.96
N SER A 257 18.39 17.92 -6.60
CA SER A 257 19.75 18.39 -6.85
C SER A 257 20.25 17.77 -8.16
N GLU A 258 21.46 18.11 -8.58
CA GLU A 258 22.14 17.43 -9.69
C GLU A 258 22.22 15.89 -9.55
N ASN A 259 22.17 15.34 -8.32
CA ASN A 259 22.41 13.91 -8.08
C ASN A 259 21.15 13.11 -7.73
N PHE A 260 20.04 13.77 -7.39
CA PHE A 260 18.78 13.09 -7.10
C PHE A 260 17.56 14.00 -7.31
N MET A 261 16.41 13.37 -7.55
CA MET A 261 15.09 14.01 -7.51
C MET A 261 14.13 13.15 -6.69
N LYS A 262 13.40 13.79 -5.79
CA LYS A 262 12.47 13.13 -4.90
C LYS A 262 11.04 13.58 -5.20
N PHE A 263 10.31 12.73 -5.90
CA PHE A 263 8.91 12.92 -6.20
C PHE A 263 8.04 12.25 -5.13
N GLU A 264 7.22 13.07 -4.48
CA GLU A 264 6.19 12.64 -3.55
C GLU A 264 4.82 12.93 -4.17
N GLN A 265 3.78 12.31 -3.62
CA GLN A 265 2.40 12.55 -4.03
C GLN A 265 2.13 12.37 -5.54
N VAL A 266 2.90 11.51 -6.20
CA VAL A 266 2.78 11.24 -7.64
C VAL A 266 1.47 10.48 -7.88
N ARG A 267 0.56 11.05 -8.67
CA ARG A 267 -0.72 10.43 -8.98
C ARG A 267 -0.65 9.63 -10.27
N ILE A 268 -0.54 8.30 -10.13
CA ILE A 268 -0.51 7.38 -11.26
C ILE A 268 -1.93 6.86 -11.57
N PRO A 269 -2.27 6.62 -12.84
CA PRO A 269 -3.56 6.04 -13.19
C PRO A 269 -3.71 4.64 -12.57
N MET A 270 -4.93 4.24 -12.24
CA MET A 270 -5.20 2.88 -11.70
C MET A 270 -5.17 1.82 -12.80
N MET A 271 -5.67 2.18 -13.98
CA MET A 271 -5.76 1.33 -15.16
C MET A 271 -5.26 2.12 -16.37
N ARG A 272 -4.62 1.43 -17.31
CA ARG A 272 -4.27 1.98 -18.61
C ARG A 272 -4.78 1.04 -19.70
N THR A 273 -5.31 1.63 -20.76
CA THR A 273 -5.65 0.88 -21.98
C THR A 273 -4.42 0.82 -22.87
N ASP A 274 -3.93 -0.39 -23.12
CA ASP A 274 -2.86 -0.67 -24.07
C ASP A 274 -3.31 -0.35 -25.50
N GLU A 275 -2.37 -0.17 -26.44
CA GLU A 275 -2.64 0.10 -27.87
C GLU A 275 -3.55 -0.95 -28.52
N ARG A 276 -3.57 -2.15 -27.92
CA ARG A 276 -4.41 -3.29 -28.32
C ARG A 276 -5.81 -3.29 -27.68
N GLY A 277 -6.22 -2.19 -27.04
CA GLY A 277 -7.52 -2.05 -26.38
C GLY A 277 -7.68 -2.84 -25.08
N ARG A 278 -6.58 -3.30 -24.46
CA ARG A 278 -6.63 -4.10 -23.22
C ARG A 278 -6.42 -3.21 -22.00
N GLU A 279 -7.33 -3.28 -21.04
CA GLU A 279 -7.15 -2.62 -19.75
C GLU A 279 -6.14 -3.39 -18.89
N ARG A 280 -5.11 -2.69 -18.42
CA ARG A 280 -4.08 -3.22 -17.53
C ARG A 280 -4.01 -2.37 -16.26
N ALA A 281 -3.97 -3.02 -15.11
CA ALA A 281 -3.67 -2.34 -13.85
C ALA A 281 -2.26 -1.76 -13.92
N VAL A 282 -2.13 -0.52 -13.44
CA VAL A 282 -0.83 0.15 -13.35
C VAL A 282 -0.38 0.12 -11.89
N ASP A 283 0.79 -0.44 -11.68
CA ASP A 283 1.50 -0.42 -10.41
C ASP A 283 2.70 0.53 -10.48
N THR A 284 3.30 0.85 -9.33
CA THR A 284 4.48 1.73 -9.26
C THR A 284 5.63 1.23 -10.14
N ARG A 285 5.78 -0.10 -10.26
CA ARG A 285 6.83 -0.72 -11.08
C ARG A 285 6.64 -0.45 -12.57
N SER A 286 5.45 -0.73 -13.08
CA SER A 286 5.12 -0.54 -14.49
C SER A 286 5.20 0.93 -14.86
N PHE A 287 4.67 1.82 -14.01
CA PHE A 287 4.76 3.26 -14.20
C PHE A 287 6.22 3.75 -14.31
N VAL A 288 7.07 3.44 -13.33
CA VAL A 288 8.49 3.85 -13.37
C VAL A 288 9.28 3.08 -14.43
N SER A 289 8.84 1.88 -14.81
CA SER A 289 9.43 1.16 -15.94
C SER A 289 9.16 1.84 -17.27
N ASP A 290 8.09 2.62 -17.41
CA ASP A 290 7.84 3.40 -18.61
C ASP A 290 8.73 4.63 -18.66
N LEU A 291 8.94 5.32 -17.53
CA LEU A 291 9.96 6.36 -17.41
C LEU A 291 11.35 5.81 -17.76
N ARG A 292 11.69 4.61 -17.25
CA ARG A 292 12.94 3.92 -17.58
C ARG A 292 13.08 3.69 -19.09
N LYS A 293 12.03 3.24 -19.79
CA LYS A 293 12.08 3.02 -21.25
C LYS A 293 12.30 4.34 -21.99
N TYR A 294 11.54 5.38 -21.61
CA TYR A 294 11.67 6.72 -22.18
C TYR A 294 13.11 7.26 -22.04
N LEU A 295 13.69 7.16 -20.85
CA LEU A 295 15.08 7.58 -20.63
C LEU A 295 16.10 6.74 -21.41
N ASN A 296 15.88 5.42 -21.57
CA ASN A 296 16.77 4.59 -22.38
C ASN A 296 16.73 4.97 -23.86
N GLU A 297 15.59 5.39 -24.40
CA GLU A 297 15.46 5.88 -25.77
C GLU A 297 16.24 7.19 -25.99
N LEU A 298 16.37 8.01 -24.94
CA LEU A 298 17.22 9.20 -24.89
C LEU A 298 18.71 8.90 -24.64
N GLY A 299 19.08 7.62 -24.53
CA GLY A 299 20.46 7.20 -24.27
C GLY A 299 20.88 7.23 -22.80
N VAL A 300 19.94 7.41 -21.86
CA VAL A 300 20.19 7.40 -20.42
C VAL A 300 19.94 6.00 -19.85
N PRO A 301 21.00 5.20 -19.57
CA PRO A 301 20.83 3.89 -18.97
C PRO A 301 20.30 4.04 -17.54
N SER A 302 19.38 3.16 -17.15
CA SER A 302 18.79 3.22 -15.82
C SER A 302 18.37 1.86 -15.28
N LYS A 303 18.45 1.74 -13.96
CA LYS A 303 18.09 0.57 -13.15
C LYS A 303 16.91 0.90 -12.26
N LEU A 304 15.87 0.06 -12.34
CA LEU A 304 14.68 0.19 -11.50
C LEU A 304 14.80 -0.68 -10.25
N TYR A 305 14.56 -0.08 -9.09
CA TYR A 305 14.55 -0.74 -7.80
C TYR A 305 13.27 -0.40 -7.05
N LEU A 306 12.47 -1.40 -6.67
CA LEU A 306 11.26 -1.18 -5.89
C LEU A 306 11.56 -1.18 -4.40
N ARG A 307 10.93 -0.27 -3.65
CA ARG A 307 10.94 -0.24 -2.18
C ARG A 307 9.49 -0.38 -1.68
N GLY A 308 9.04 -1.62 -1.51
CA GLY A 308 7.63 -1.90 -1.20
C GLY A 308 6.72 -1.69 -2.42
N LEU A 309 5.43 -1.51 -2.18
CA LEU A 309 4.43 -1.41 -3.24
C LEU A 309 4.30 0.01 -3.82
N GLY A 310 4.51 1.05 -3.01
CA GLY A 310 4.28 2.45 -3.41
C GLY A 310 5.51 3.33 -3.53
N GLU A 311 6.73 2.78 -3.41
CA GLU A 311 7.95 3.53 -3.64
C GLU A 311 8.85 2.82 -4.65
N ALA A 312 9.36 3.56 -5.63
CA ALA A 312 10.28 3.06 -6.64
C ALA A 312 11.46 4.01 -6.81
N TRP A 313 12.64 3.45 -6.93
CA TRP A 313 13.88 4.16 -7.18
C TRP A 313 14.34 3.87 -8.61
N LEU A 314 14.60 4.93 -9.36
CA LEU A 314 15.19 4.87 -10.68
C LEU A 314 16.62 5.39 -10.58
N ILE A 315 17.59 4.50 -10.72
CA ILE A 315 19.01 4.84 -10.59
C ILE A 315 19.61 4.97 -11.99
N LEU A 316 20.10 6.15 -12.34
CA LEU A 316 20.62 6.53 -13.64
C LEU A 316 22.12 6.24 -13.72
N GLY A 317 22.57 5.82 -14.90
CA GLY A 317 23.98 5.63 -15.25
C GLY A 317 24.41 4.18 -15.46
N GLU A 318 23.63 3.20 -15.01
CA GLU A 318 23.91 1.77 -15.20
C GLU A 318 22.61 0.95 -15.34
N LYS A 319 22.71 -0.30 -15.80
CA LYS A 319 21.57 -1.22 -16.00
C LYS A 319 21.28 -2.14 -14.81
#